data_AF-A0A939GFT9-F1
#
_entry.id   AF-A0A939GFT9-F1
#
_cell.length_a   1.000
_cell.length_b   1.000
_cell.length_c   1.000
_cell.angle_alpha   90.00
_cell.angle_beta   90.00
_cell.angle_gamma   90.00
#
_symmetry.space_group_name_H-M   'P 1'
#
loop_
_entity.id
_entity.type
_entity.pdbx_description
1 polymer ?
#
loop_
_entity_poly.entity_id
_entity_poly.type
_entity_poly.pdbx_seq_one_letter_code
_entity_poly.pdbx_strand_id
1 'polypeptide(L)'
;MLHNFRSYRIALVLVTLLTTAQAQNSPPTADPVPDYAEFNRRAVVPVEFGMGFSSQQSKSLFSVQTCPQFTPINHYLRVGAVIGAAYTAGSPELKTEHWVAYAGPRIALKLTSLDVKINGLPEGILWGNMQLFVEHLWGQTNAKLLGGGVALEILKRYGVALKIHRDYEHQSTWGQFAVAYNVIGQRKEKSFQDN
;
A
#
# COMPACT_ATOMS: atom_id res chain seq x y z
N MET A 1 -42.77 28.06 -3.07
CA MET A 1 -41.38 28.16 -3.59
C MET A 1 -40.58 27.01 -3.02
N LEU A 2 -40.43 25.94 -3.80
CA LEU A 2 -39.73 24.71 -3.42
C LEU A 2 -38.46 24.64 -4.29
N HIS A 3 -37.29 24.85 -3.68
CA HIS A 3 -36.01 24.71 -4.35
C HIS A 3 -35.26 23.46 -3.85
N ASN A 4 -35.34 22.42 -4.69
CA ASN A 4 -34.27 21.50 -5.08
C ASN A 4 -33.28 21.02 -4.00
N PHE A 5 -33.65 19.95 -3.29
CA PHE A 5 -32.69 19.00 -2.74
C PHE A 5 -32.14 18.11 -3.87
N ARG A 6 -30.94 18.41 -4.36
CA ARG A 6 -30.19 17.48 -5.22
C ARG A 6 -29.57 16.41 -4.34
N SER A 7 -30.19 15.23 -4.38
CA SER A 7 -29.71 13.98 -3.79
C SER A 7 -28.44 13.51 -4.49
N TYR A 8 -27.28 13.57 -3.83
CA TYR A 8 -26.12 12.79 -4.25
C TYR A 8 -26.22 11.40 -3.61
N ARG A 9 -26.84 10.47 -4.34
CA ARG A 9 -26.70 9.04 -4.09
C ARG A 9 -25.29 8.63 -4.53
N ILE A 10 -24.31 8.71 -3.62
CA ILE A 10 -23.06 7.99 -3.79
C ILE A 10 -23.38 6.53 -3.48
N ALA A 11 -23.56 5.75 -4.54
CA ALA A 11 -23.77 4.32 -4.46
C ALA A 11 -22.53 3.66 -3.86
N LEU A 12 -22.70 3.19 -2.63
CA LEU A 12 -21.84 2.22 -1.98
C LEU A 12 -21.94 0.89 -2.77
N VAL A 13 -20.96 0.63 -3.63
CA VAL A 13 -20.78 -0.69 -4.25
C VAL A 13 -19.33 -1.09 -4.04
N LEU A 14 -19.03 -1.68 -2.88
CA LEU A 14 -17.79 -2.44 -2.70
C LEU A 14 -17.90 -3.49 -1.58
N VAL A 15 -19.00 -4.25 -1.56
CA VAL A 15 -19.12 -5.46 -0.73
C VAL A 15 -19.94 -6.50 -1.51
N THR A 16 -19.30 -7.20 -2.45
CA THR A 16 -19.70 -8.54 -2.96
C THR A 16 -18.74 -8.96 -4.09
N LEU A 17 -17.50 -9.30 -3.76
CA LEU A 17 -16.62 -10.08 -4.66
C LEU A 17 -15.77 -11.10 -3.87
N LEU A 18 -16.25 -11.53 -2.70
CA LEU A 18 -15.79 -12.77 -2.06
C LEU A 18 -16.85 -13.83 -2.31
N THR A 19 -16.69 -14.61 -3.38
CA THR A 19 -17.10 -16.02 -3.55
C THR A 19 -17.35 -16.30 -5.03
N THR A 20 -16.29 -16.56 -5.82
CA THR A 20 -16.26 -17.50 -6.95
C THR A 20 -14.91 -17.35 -7.67
N ALA A 21 -13.86 -17.93 -7.11
CA ALA A 21 -12.62 -18.18 -7.87
C ALA A 21 -11.92 -19.43 -7.30
N GLN A 22 -12.66 -20.53 -7.20
CA GLN A 22 -12.07 -21.86 -7.35
C GLN A 22 -12.40 -22.34 -8.75
N ALA A 23 -11.49 -22.12 -9.69
CA ALA A 23 -11.45 -22.88 -10.94
C ALA A 23 -10.04 -22.77 -11.54
N GLN A 24 -9.41 -23.92 -11.62
CA GLN A 24 -8.25 -24.34 -12.40
C GLN A 24 -7.66 -23.32 -13.40
N ASN A 25 -6.34 -23.11 -13.29
CA ASN A 25 -5.40 -23.10 -14.41
C ASN A 25 -3.99 -23.38 -13.86
N SER A 26 -3.60 -24.64 -13.86
CA SER A 26 -2.19 -25.02 -13.69
C SER A 26 -1.45 -24.73 -15.01
N PRO A 27 -0.37 -23.93 -15.04
CA PRO A 27 0.47 -23.82 -16.23
C PRO A 27 1.28 -25.11 -16.45
N PRO A 28 1.67 -25.41 -17.70
CA PRO A 28 2.49 -26.56 -18.05
C PRO A 28 3.92 -26.37 -17.52
N THR A 29 4.52 -27.49 -17.11
CA THR A 29 5.90 -27.67 -16.61
C THR A 29 6.93 -26.74 -17.25
N ALA A 30 7.36 -25.74 -16.49
CA ALA A 30 8.66 -25.08 -16.59
C ALA A 30 9.25 -25.09 -15.18
N ASP A 31 10.58 -25.17 -15.09
CA ASP A 31 11.38 -25.30 -13.87
C ASP A 31 10.81 -24.53 -12.66
N PRO A 32 11.00 -25.01 -11.42
CA PRO A 32 10.46 -24.35 -10.23
C PRO A 32 11.13 -22.98 -10.08
N VAL A 33 10.53 -21.96 -10.67
CA VAL A 33 10.85 -20.55 -10.39
C VAL A 33 10.56 -20.40 -8.91
N PRO A 34 11.58 -20.17 -8.09
CA PRO A 34 11.39 -20.41 -6.69
C PRO A 34 10.48 -19.32 -6.10
N ASP A 35 9.52 -19.76 -5.30
CA ASP A 35 8.38 -19.01 -4.77
C ASP A 35 8.81 -17.96 -3.74
N TYR A 36 9.50 -16.92 -4.22
CA TYR A 36 10.12 -15.90 -3.39
C TYR A 36 9.48 -14.51 -3.53
N ALA A 37 8.60 -14.31 -4.51
CA ALA A 37 7.90 -13.06 -4.71
C ALA A 37 6.66 -12.97 -3.80
N GLU A 38 6.69 -12.05 -2.84
CA GLU A 38 5.61 -11.73 -1.88
C GLU A 38 4.22 -11.53 -2.52
N PHE A 39 4.15 -11.27 -3.83
CA PHE A 39 2.93 -11.22 -4.62
C PHE A 39 2.19 -12.57 -4.75
N ASN A 40 2.77 -13.69 -4.28
CA ASN A 40 2.09 -14.96 -4.07
C ASN A 40 1.40 -15.09 -2.70
N ARG A 41 1.62 -14.15 -1.78
CA ARG A 41 0.89 -14.14 -0.52
C ARG A 41 -0.55 -13.73 -0.79
N ARG A 42 -1.49 -14.57 -0.35
CA ARG A 42 -2.92 -14.25 -0.36
C ARG A 42 -3.19 -12.94 0.39
N ALA A 43 -2.50 -12.69 1.49
CA ALA A 43 -2.64 -11.44 2.26
C ALA A 43 -1.29 -10.92 2.80
N VAL A 44 -1.16 -9.60 2.88
CA VAL A 44 -0.05 -8.89 3.51
C VAL A 44 -0.57 -7.74 4.36
N VAL A 45 0.11 -7.41 5.44
CA VAL A 45 -0.22 -6.26 6.30
C VAL A 45 1.06 -5.49 6.58
N PRO A 46 1.51 -4.65 5.64
CA PRO A 46 2.58 -3.70 5.89
C PRO A 46 2.14 -2.64 6.90
N VAL A 47 3.03 -2.32 7.81
CA VAL A 47 3.02 -1.08 8.60
C VAL A 47 4.10 -0.18 8.02
N GLU A 48 3.71 1.03 7.65
CA GLU A 48 4.53 2.01 6.97
C GLU A 48 4.75 3.23 7.88
N PHE A 49 6.00 3.65 8.00
CA PHE A 49 6.41 4.87 8.67
C PHE A 49 6.94 5.84 7.62
N GLY A 50 6.29 6.99 7.51
CA GLY A 50 6.50 7.95 6.44
C GLY A 50 7.06 9.28 6.93
N MET A 51 7.93 9.87 6.12
CA MET A 51 8.40 11.23 6.26
C MET A 51 8.05 12.00 4.98
N GLY A 52 7.25 13.04 5.13
CA GLY A 52 6.74 13.87 4.07
C GLY A 52 7.63 15.06 3.76
N PHE A 53 7.55 15.50 2.51
CA PHE A 53 8.22 16.67 2.00
C PHE A 53 7.25 17.44 1.09
N SER A 54 7.27 18.77 1.13
CA SER A 54 6.44 19.61 0.25
C SER A 54 7.29 20.73 -0.35
N SER A 55 6.97 21.12 -1.59
CA SER A 55 7.65 22.22 -2.29
C SER A 55 7.17 23.60 -1.85
N GLN A 56 6.02 23.71 -1.18
CA GLN A 56 5.48 24.96 -0.65
C GLN A 56 5.62 24.96 0.87
N GLN A 57 6.60 25.71 1.39
CA GLN A 57 6.89 25.95 2.81
C GLN A 57 6.79 24.70 3.71
N SER A 58 7.93 24.01 3.83
CA SER A 58 8.33 23.02 4.85
C SER A 58 7.29 22.67 5.92
N LYS A 59 6.36 21.79 5.55
CA LYS A 59 5.64 20.95 6.51
C LYS A 59 6.33 19.59 6.54
N SER A 60 7.12 19.35 7.58
CA SER A 60 7.60 18.00 7.88
C SER A 60 6.40 17.20 8.37
N LEU A 61 5.90 16.31 7.51
CA LEU A 61 4.81 15.40 7.85
C LEU A 61 5.42 14.09 8.32
N PHE A 62 5.17 13.67 9.56
CA PHE A 62 5.46 12.29 9.94
C PHE A 62 4.18 11.48 9.83
N SER A 63 4.20 10.28 9.27
CA SER A 63 3.02 9.44 9.21
C SER A 63 3.28 8.04 9.69
N VAL A 64 2.24 7.43 10.23
CA VAL A 64 2.17 5.99 10.49
C VAL A 64 0.90 5.46 9.86
N GLN A 65 1.01 4.38 9.10
CA GLN A 65 -0.15 3.75 8.48
C GLN A 65 0.03 2.25 8.34
N THR A 66 -1.07 1.53 8.26
CA THR A 66 -1.08 0.13 7.85
C THR A 66 -1.87 -0.02 6.58
N CYS A 67 -1.42 -0.93 5.71
CA CYS A 67 -2.03 -1.13 4.40
C CYS A 67 -2.36 -2.60 4.15
N PRO A 68 -3.31 -3.20 4.91
CA PRO A 68 -3.75 -4.57 4.67
C PRO A 68 -4.18 -4.76 3.22
N GLN A 69 -3.58 -5.73 2.54
CA GLN A 69 -3.82 -6.02 1.14
C GLN A 69 -4.04 -7.51 0.92
N PHE A 70 -4.86 -7.81 -0.08
CA PHE A 70 -5.13 -9.13 -0.60
C PHE A 70 -4.70 -9.19 -2.07
N THR A 71 -4.24 -10.35 -2.52
CA THR A 71 -3.83 -10.57 -3.91
C THR A 71 -4.94 -11.31 -4.67
N PRO A 72 -5.87 -10.62 -5.34
CA PRO A 72 -6.94 -11.28 -6.11
C PRO A 72 -6.42 -11.94 -7.39
N ILE A 73 -5.40 -11.36 -8.03
CA ILE A 73 -4.77 -11.91 -9.23
C ILE A 73 -3.32 -12.21 -8.86
N ASN A 74 -3.02 -13.49 -8.65
CA ASN A 74 -1.68 -13.96 -8.31
C ASN A 74 -0.64 -13.32 -9.23
N HIS A 75 0.46 -12.87 -8.64
CA HIS A 75 1.60 -12.23 -9.32
C HIS A 75 1.41 -10.82 -9.89
N TYR A 76 0.19 -10.28 -10.05
CA TYR A 76 0.00 -9.02 -10.77
C TYR A 76 -0.67 -7.93 -9.95
N LEU A 77 -1.83 -8.21 -9.35
CA LEU A 77 -2.66 -7.20 -8.69
C LEU A 77 -2.89 -7.48 -7.20
N ARG A 78 -2.77 -6.44 -6.39
CA ARG A 78 -3.20 -6.38 -5.00
C ARG A 78 -4.22 -5.28 -4.80
N VAL A 79 -5.19 -5.56 -3.95
CA VAL A 79 -6.20 -4.60 -3.51
C VAL A 79 -6.24 -4.61 -2.00
N GLY A 80 -6.43 -3.45 -1.40
CA GLY A 80 -6.39 -3.33 0.04
C GLY A 80 -7.02 -2.05 0.52
N ALA A 81 -6.85 -1.83 1.82
CA ALA A 81 -7.21 -0.59 2.47
C ALA A 81 -5.97 0.01 3.13
N VAL A 82 -5.96 1.32 3.27
CA VAL A 82 -5.00 2.10 4.04
C VAL A 82 -5.74 2.66 5.23
N ILE A 83 -5.14 2.58 6.40
CA ILE A 83 -5.60 3.25 7.62
C ILE A 83 -4.36 3.85 8.27
N GLY A 84 -4.39 5.15 8.55
CA GLY A 84 -3.23 5.81 9.13
C GLY A 84 -3.52 7.18 9.67
N ALA A 85 -2.46 7.82 10.13
CA ALA A 85 -2.47 9.21 10.54
C ALA A 85 -1.16 9.88 10.16
N ALA A 86 -1.24 11.16 9.82
CA ALA A 86 -0.09 12.01 9.60
C ALA A 86 -0.12 13.15 10.63
N TYR A 87 1.02 13.37 11.25
CA TYR A 87 1.28 14.53 12.08
C TYR A 87 1.67 15.70 11.17
N THR A 88 0.93 16.80 11.29
CA THR A 88 1.24 18.04 10.58
C THR A 88 1.78 19.08 11.54
N ALA A 89 3.00 19.55 11.27
CA ALA A 89 3.46 20.82 11.81
C ALA A 89 2.57 21.93 11.20
N GLY A 90 2.01 22.78 12.06
CA GLY A 90 1.03 23.80 11.68
C GLY A 90 1.54 24.80 10.64
N SER A 91 0.61 25.42 9.91
CA SER A 91 0.87 26.69 9.19
C SER A 91 1.17 27.79 10.22
N PRO A 92 1.91 28.87 9.90
CA PRO A 92 2.07 30.02 10.80
C PRO A 92 0.73 30.58 11.34
N GLU A 93 -0.37 30.36 10.62
CA GLU A 93 -1.74 30.75 11.00
C GLU A 93 -2.48 29.72 11.86
N LEU A 94 -2.17 28.42 11.72
CA LEU A 94 -2.74 27.33 12.50
C LEU A 94 -1.71 26.90 13.53
N LYS A 95 -1.66 27.62 14.66
CA LYS A 95 -0.71 27.47 15.77
C LYS A 95 -0.77 26.13 16.53
N THR A 96 -1.30 25.07 15.94
CA THR A 96 -1.49 23.80 16.64
C THR A 96 -1.11 22.64 15.74
N GLU A 97 0.01 22.01 16.11
CA GLU A 97 0.43 20.73 15.58
C GLU A 97 -0.61 19.67 15.96
N HIS A 98 -1.02 18.86 15.00
CA HIS A 98 -2.02 17.83 15.27
C HIS A 98 -1.86 16.63 14.35
N TRP A 99 -2.40 15.50 14.81
CA TRP A 99 -2.53 14.30 14.03
C TRP A 99 -3.82 14.36 13.21
N VAL A 100 -3.71 14.07 11.91
CA VAL A 100 -4.81 13.96 10.98
C VAL A 100 -4.94 12.50 10.58
N ALA A 101 -6.04 11.87 10.96
CA ALA A 101 -6.33 10.50 10.55
C ALA A 101 -6.87 10.44 9.12
N TYR A 102 -6.58 9.35 8.42
CA TYR A 102 -7.09 9.07 7.08
C TYR A 102 -7.26 7.57 6.83
N ALA A 103 -8.18 7.22 5.95
CA ALA A 103 -8.39 5.85 5.50
C ALA A 103 -8.96 5.80 4.07
N GLY A 104 -8.75 4.70 3.37
CA GLY A 104 -9.37 4.46 2.06
C GLY A 104 -8.74 3.33 1.27
N PRO A 105 -9.21 3.04 0.05
CA PRO A 105 -8.70 1.93 -0.75
C PRO A 105 -7.29 2.18 -1.28
N ARG A 106 -6.56 1.08 -1.50
CA ARG A 106 -5.30 1.02 -2.26
C ARG A 106 -5.38 -0.09 -3.30
N ILE A 107 -4.85 0.18 -4.48
CA ILE A 107 -4.61 -0.81 -5.52
C ILE A 107 -3.12 -0.79 -5.85
N ALA A 108 -2.48 -1.95 -5.89
CA ALA A 108 -1.05 -2.09 -6.20
C ALA A 108 -0.86 -3.10 -7.33
N LEU A 109 -0.08 -2.72 -8.34
CA LEU A 109 0.30 -3.53 -9.48
C LEU A 109 1.78 -3.86 -9.38
N LYS A 110 2.14 -5.13 -9.50
CA LYS A 110 3.53 -5.53 -9.65
C LYS A 110 4.07 -5.05 -10.99
N LEU A 111 5.19 -4.32 -10.95
CA LEU A 111 5.92 -3.91 -12.15
C LEU A 111 6.97 -4.95 -12.53
N THR A 112 7.81 -5.35 -11.58
CA THR A 112 8.87 -6.34 -11.84
C THR A 112 9.33 -7.05 -10.57
N SER A 113 9.97 -8.20 -10.72
CA SER A 113 10.77 -8.84 -9.67
C SER A 113 12.19 -8.30 -9.72
N LEU A 114 12.81 -8.10 -8.56
CA LEU A 114 14.23 -7.77 -8.45
C LEU A 114 14.97 -8.97 -7.89
N ASP A 115 16.03 -9.36 -8.58
CA ASP A 115 17.04 -10.33 -8.18
C ASP A 115 18.38 -9.60 -8.23
N VAL A 116 18.89 -9.20 -7.07
CA VAL A 116 20.18 -8.52 -6.97
C VAL A 116 21.17 -9.45 -6.30
N LYS A 117 22.12 -9.94 -7.08
CA LYS A 117 23.28 -10.68 -6.58
C LYS A 117 24.27 -9.71 -5.95
N ILE A 118 24.47 -9.83 -4.64
CA ILE A 118 25.45 -9.03 -3.90
C ILE A 118 26.70 -9.89 -3.71
N ASN A 119 27.77 -9.55 -4.44
CA ASN A 119 29.06 -10.21 -4.31
C ASN A 119 29.58 -10.08 -2.87
N GLY A 120 29.88 -11.21 -2.21
CA GLY A 120 30.45 -11.26 -0.86
C GLY A 120 29.51 -11.71 0.25
N LEU A 121 28.21 -11.95 -0.01
CA LEU A 121 27.29 -12.60 0.92
C LEU A 121 27.17 -14.10 0.57
N PRO A 122 27.34 -15.03 1.54
CA PRO A 122 27.35 -16.47 1.29
C PRO A 122 26.03 -17.04 0.73
N GLU A 123 24.93 -16.29 0.80
CA GLU A 123 23.61 -16.61 0.22
C GLU A 123 23.07 -15.46 -0.68
N GLY A 124 23.97 -14.67 -1.26
CA GLY A 124 23.76 -13.29 -1.73
C GLY A 124 22.80 -13.05 -2.89
N ILE A 125 21.50 -13.28 -2.69
CA ILE A 125 20.46 -12.70 -3.54
C ILE A 125 19.49 -11.89 -2.68
N LEU A 126 19.47 -10.58 -2.90
CA LEU A 126 18.44 -9.70 -2.37
C LEU A 126 17.23 -9.77 -3.32
N TRP A 127 16.22 -10.54 -2.92
CA TRP A 127 14.98 -10.72 -3.66
C TRP A 127 13.95 -9.66 -3.28
N GLY A 128 13.31 -9.07 -4.27
CA GLY A 128 12.27 -8.08 -4.06
C GLY A 128 11.25 -7.96 -5.17
N ASN A 129 10.21 -7.14 -4.94
CA ASN A 129 9.24 -6.76 -5.96
C ASN A 129 9.16 -5.25 -6.04
N MET A 130 9.16 -4.71 -7.26
CA MET A 130 8.78 -3.33 -7.51
C MET A 130 7.29 -3.28 -7.84
N GLN A 131 6.57 -2.34 -7.24
CA GLN A 131 5.14 -2.16 -7.39
C GLN A 131 4.82 -0.70 -7.67
N LEU A 132 3.81 -0.47 -8.49
CA LEU A 132 3.13 0.80 -8.64
C LEU A 132 1.82 0.71 -7.87
N PHE A 133 1.47 1.73 -7.08
CA PHE A 133 0.19 1.74 -6.40
C PHE A 133 -0.51 3.09 -6.49
N VAL A 134 -1.83 3.04 -6.32
CA VAL A 134 -2.71 4.19 -6.26
C VAL A 134 -3.61 4.06 -5.04
N GLU A 135 -3.93 5.19 -4.43
CA GLU A 135 -4.72 5.31 -3.22
C GLU A 135 -5.72 6.44 -3.35
N HIS A 136 -6.90 6.22 -2.79
CA HIS A 136 -7.86 7.28 -2.56
C HIS A 136 -8.19 7.29 -1.08
N LEU A 137 -7.83 8.36 -0.38
CA LEU A 137 -7.94 8.43 1.07
C LEU A 137 -8.90 9.55 1.45
N TRP A 138 -9.72 9.29 2.46
CA TRP A 138 -10.54 10.27 3.12
C TRP A 138 -9.95 10.55 4.49
N GLY A 139 -9.65 11.82 4.73
CA GLY A 139 -9.09 12.31 5.98
C GLY A 139 -10.13 13.02 6.85
N GLN A 140 -9.69 13.43 8.04
CA GLN A 140 -10.43 14.38 8.86
C GLN A 140 -10.57 15.74 8.15
N THR A 141 -11.45 16.61 8.66
CA THR A 141 -11.70 17.97 8.13
C THR A 141 -12.02 18.02 6.63
N ASN A 142 -12.77 17.03 6.12
CA ASN A 142 -13.13 16.90 4.70
C ASN A 142 -11.95 16.75 3.73
N ALA A 143 -10.75 16.44 4.22
CA ALA A 143 -9.60 16.20 3.36
C ALA A 143 -9.88 14.98 2.47
N LYS A 144 -9.63 15.13 1.17
CA LYS A 144 -9.75 14.03 0.22
C LYS A 144 -8.48 13.95 -0.60
N LEU A 145 -7.76 12.86 -0.42
CA LEU A 145 -6.44 12.66 -0.96
C LEU A 145 -6.51 11.66 -2.10
N LEU A 146 -6.03 12.04 -3.27
CA LEU A 146 -5.73 11.11 -4.33
C LEU A 146 -4.21 11.03 -4.46
N GLY A 147 -3.67 9.83 -4.39
CA GLY A 147 -2.23 9.64 -4.42
C GLY A 147 -1.81 8.33 -5.03
N GLY A 148 -0.51 8.20 -5.19
CA GLY A 148 0.10 6.99 -5.71
C GLY A 148 1.60 7.05 -5.55
N GLY A 149 2.25 5.96 -5.90
CA GLY A 149 3.67 5.85 -5.69
C GLY A 149 4.25 4.55 -6.19
N VAL A 150 5.56 4.43 -5.99
CA VAL A 150 6.30 3.20 -6.23
C VAL A 150 6.76 2.62 -4.91
N ALA A 151 6.65 1.30 -4.78
CA ALA A 151 7.11 0.57 -3.61
C ALA A 151 8.08 -0.53 -4.03
N LEU A 152 9.11 -0.74 -3.23
CA LEU A 152 10.02 -1.86 -3.30
C LEU A 152 9.81 -2.72 -2.07
N GLU A 153 9.39 -3.96 -2.28
CA GLU A 153 9.36 -4.99 -1.24
C GLU A 153 10.68 -5.75 -1.26
N ILE A 154 11.28 -5.95 -0.09
CA ILE A 154 12.61 -6.54 0.09
C ILE A 154 12.50 -7.69 1.12
N LEU A 155 13.05 -8.86 0.77
CA LEU A 155 13.14 -10.03 1.64
C LEU A 155 11.79 -10.46 2.25
N LYS A 156 10.69 -10.19 1.54
CA LYS A 156 9.30 -10.51 1.94
C LYS A 156 8.86 -9.92 3.29
N ARG A 157 9.58 -8.93 3.83
CA ARG A 157 9.34 -8.40 5.18
C ARG A 157 9.53 -6.91 5.27
N TYR A 158 10.52 -6.39 4.56
CA TYR A 158 10.82 -4.96 4.55
C TYR A 158 10.30 -4.35 3.26
N GLY A 159 10.04 -3.06 3.28
CA GLY A 159 9.80 -2.33 2.05
C GLY A 159 10.18 -0.87 2.18
N VAL A 160 10.30 -0.22 1.04
CA VAL A 160 10.45 1.23 0.95
C VAL A 160 9.50 1.74 -0.11
N ALA A 161 8.93 2.92 0.08
CA ALA A 161 8.00 3.50 -0.86
C ALA A 161 8.26 5.00 -1.03
N LEU A 162 8.07 5.47 -2.26
CA LEU A 162 8.02 6.88 -2.59
C LEU A 162 6.62 7.19 -3.09
N LYS A 163 5.97 8.18 -2.47
CA LYS A 163 4.56 8.51 -2.70
C LYS A 163 4.39 9.98 -3.00
N ILE A 164 3.32 10.29 -3.71
CA ILE A 164 2.80 11.63 -3.90
C ILE A 164 1.29 11.62 -3.65
N HIS A 165 0.80 12.59 -2.91
CA HIS A 165 -0.62 12.77 -2.62
C HIS A 165 -1.03 14.20 -2.96
N ARG A 166 -2.20 14.32 -3.58
CA ARG A 166 -2.90 15.57 -3.85
C ARG A 166 -4.16 15.61 -3.00
N ASP A 167 -4.26 16.57 -2.10
CA ASP A 167 -5.54 16.95 -1.50
C ASP A 167 -6.27 17.88 -2.48
N TYR A 168 -7.36 17.39 -3.06
CA TYR A 168 -8.13 18.15 -4.04
C TYR A 168 -9.20 19.04 -3.41
N GLU A 169 -9.48 18.90 -2.11
CA GLU A 169 -10.33 19.82 -1.36
C GLU A 169 -9.54 21.07 -0.96
N HIS A 170 -8.32 20.89 -0.46
CA HIS A 170 -7.45 21.98 0.00
C HIS A 170 -6.38 22.42 -1.03
N GLN A 171 -6.41 21.86 -2.23
CA GLN A 171 -5.46 22.14 -3.32
C GLN A 171 -3.98 22.01 -2.95
N SER A 172 -3.65 21.12 -2.01
CA SER A 172 -2.28 20.90 -1.53
C SER A 172 -1.69 19.63 -2.13
N THR A 173 -0.37 19.63 -2.36
CA THR A 173 0.38 18.45 -2.79
C THR A 173 1.54 18.23 -1.82
N TRP A 174 1.77 16.98 -1.46
CA TRP A 174 2.97 16.58 -0.73
C TRP A 174 3.49 15.23 -1.24
N GLY A 175 4.80 15.07 -1.11
CA GLY A 175 5.47 13.80 -1.30
C GLY A 175 5.76 13.14 0.03
N GLN A 176 6.01 11.83 -0.01
CA GLN A 176 6.38 11.06 1.16
C GLN A 176 7.36 9.95 0.80
N PHE A 177 8.43 9.84 1.59
CA PHE A 177 9.24 8.63 1.65
C PHE A 177 8.77 7.78 2.82
N ALA A 178 8.59 6.48 2.64
CA ALA A 178 8.15 5.58 3.69
C ALA A 178 9.00 4.31 3.74
N VAL A 179 9.20 3.81 4.96
CA VAL A 179 9.74 2.47 5.22
C VAL A 179 8.61 1.59 5.72
N ALA A 180 8.59 0.33 5.29
CA ALA A 180 7.52 -0.61 5.55
C ALA A 180 8.05 -1.87 6.23
N TYR A 181 7.23 -2.44 7.12
CA TYR A 181 7.46 -3.73 7.74
C TYR A 181 6.18 -4.56 7.68
N ASN A 182 6.25 -5.75 7.07
CA ASN A 182 5.12 -6.67 7.00
C ASN A 182 4.97 -7.46 8.31
N VAL A 183 3.85 -7.26 9.00
CA VAL A 183 3.63 -7.84 10.33
C VAL A 183 3.17 -9.30 10.26
N ILE A 184 2.57 -9.71 9.15
CA ILE A 184 2.20 -11.12 8.93
C ILE A 184 3.43 -11.88 8.44
N GLY A 185 4.05 -12.63 9.36
CA GLY A 185 5.10 -13.60 9.05
C GLY A 185 4.54 -14.85 8.37
N GLN A 186 5.37 -15.54 7.57
CA GLN A 186 4.95 -16.81 6.98
C GLN A 186 4.73 -17.85 8.08
N ARG A 187 3.55 -18.48 8.08
CA ARG A 187 3.38 -19.79 8.69
C ARG A 187 4.25 -20.73 7.87
N LYS A 188 5.31 -21.32 8.46
CA LYS A 188 5.94 -22.51 7.88
C LYS A 188 4.81 -23.53 7.77
N GLU A 189 4.39 -23.88 6.56
CA GLU A 189 3.71 -25.14 6.37
C GLU A 189 4.68 -26.21 6.86
N LYS A 190 4.38 -26.83 8.01
CA LYS A 190 5.04 -28.08 8.36
C LYS A 190 4.67 -29.03 7.24
N SER A 191 5.65 -29.37 6.40
CA SER A 191 5.54 -30.48 5.47
C SER A 191 5.10 -31.71 6.27
N PHE A 192 3.86 -32.12 6.07
CA PHE A 192 3.33 -33.37 6.61
C PHE A 192 3.89 -34.50 5.76
N GLN A 193 5.19 -34.74 5.89
CA GLN A 193 5.88 -35.92 5.40
C GLN A 193 6.81 -36.38 6.50
N ASP A 194 6.21 -37.04 7.47
CA ASP A 194 6.83 -38.06 8.32
C ASP A 194 5.67 -38.84 8.93
N ASN A 195 5.30 -39.93 8.27
CA ASN A 195 4.69 -41.15 8.81
C ASN A 195 4.55 -42.18 7.69
#